data_AF-A0AAW9R5H3-F1
#
_entry.id   AF-A0AAW9R5H3-F1
#
_cell.length_a   1.000
_cell.length_b   1.000
_cell.length_c   1.000
_cell.angle_alpha   90.00
_cell.angle_beta   90.00
_cell.angle_gamma   90.00
#
_symmetry.space_group_name_H-M   'P 1'
#
loop_
_entity.id
_entity.type
_entity.pdbx_description
1 polymer ?
#
loop_
_entity_poly.entity_id
_entity_poly.type
_entity_poly.pdbx_seq_one_letter_code
_entity_poly.pdbx_strand_id
1 'polypeptide(L)'
;MSIIIRFLATLLLSGVLMGCAISGVNGELENHISRLVDETTKSAKTQEKALAELGKLGQQAVPSLIGHLSDNRPLAAPKITLANKASDSFEASRHYSPETVHDAIAAILNQITGESFLFVYNGATPEERKQNYEKWKLWCKSNYPGKIEACGNEP
;
A
#
# COMPACT_ATOMS: atom_id res chain seq x y z
N MET A 1 -2.16 53.95 52.41
CA MET A 1 -2.94 52.79 52.91
C MET A 1 -2.59 51.61 52.00
N SER A 2 -1.81 50.65 52.51
CA SER A 2 -1.48 49.39 51.84
C SER A 2 -2.72 48.55 51.57
N ILE A 3 -2.70 47.70 50.54
CA ILE A 3 -2.76 46.23 50.65
C ILE A 3 -2.51 45.60 49.26
N ILE A 4 -1.56 44.69 49.24
CA ILE A 4 -1.16 43.75 48.18
C ILE A 4 -1.91 42.44 48.42
N ILE A 5 -2.57 41.85 47.41
CA ILE A 5 -2.93 40.42 47.34
C ILE A 5 -2.91 40.04 45.84
N ARG A 6 -1.85 39.46 45.26
CA ARG A 6 -1.38 38.05 45.23
C ARG A 6 -2.28 37.05 44.49
N PHE A 7 -1.73 36.59 43.35
CA PHE A 7 -1.83 35.28 42.68
C PHE A 7 -3.20 34.73 42.25
N LEU A 8 -3.32 34.40 40.97
CA LEU A 8 -3.31 32.99 40.52
C LEU A 8 -3.03 32.93 39.00
N ALA A 9 -1.91 32.29 38.65
CA ALA A 9 -1.65 31.84 37.29
C ALA A 9 -2.40 30.54 37.07
N THR A 10 -3.26 30.48 36.05
CA THR A 10 -3.90 29.23 35.62
C THR A 10 -3.32 28.83 34.28
N LEU A 11 -2.24 28.04 34.34
CA LEU A 11 -1.78 27.24 33.21
C LEU A 11 -2.83 26.15 32.95
N LEU A 12 -3.61 26.29 31.88
CA LEU A 12 -4.36 25.17 31.30
C LEU A 12 -3.43 24.42 30.35
N LEU A 13 -2.60 23.54 30.92
CA LEU A 13 -1.94 22.47 30.19
C LEU A 13 -3.00 21.36 30.02
N SER A 14 -3.62 21.28 28.85
CA SER A 14 -4.55 20.19 28.54
C SER A 14 -4.38 19.77 27.09
N GLY A 15 -3.92 18.53 26.91
CA GLY A 15 -4.13 17.79 25.67
C GLY A 15 -2.89 17.42 24.87
N VAL A 16 -1.96 16.66 25.44
CA VAL A 16 -1.06 15.80 24.64
C VAL A 16 -1.05 14.39 25.23
N LEU A 17 -2.11 13.63 25.02
CA LEU A 17 -2.11 12.17 25.17
C LEU A 17 -3.12 11.56 24.20
N MET A 18 -2.77 11.51 22.91
CA MET A 18 -3.51 10.76 21.89
C MET A 18 -2.55 10.04 20.93
N GLY A 19 -1.44 9.51 21.45
CA GLY A 19 -0.36 8.92 20.64
C GLY A 19 -0.36 7.40 20.53
N CYS A 20 -1.09 6.66 21.38
CA CYS A 20 -0.89 5.21 21.50
C CYS A 20 -1.82 4.33 20.67
N ALA A 21 -2.93 4.86 20.11
CA ALA A 21 -3.89 4.03 19.37
C ALA A 21 -3.54 3.85 17.89
N ILE A 22 -2.72 4.72 17.31
CA ILE A 22 -2.48 4.76 15.86
C ILE A 22 -1.42 3.72 15.44
N SER A 23 -0.42 3.45 16.29
CA SER A 23 0.65 2.49 15.97
C SER A 23 0.16 1.03 15.92
N GLY A 24 -0.80 0.66 16.77
CA GLY A 24 -1.36 -0.70 16.81
C GLY A 24 -2.19 -1.06 15.58
N VAL A 25 -3.02 -0.13 15.09
CA VAL A 25 -3.85 -0.32 13.90
C VAL A 25 -3.00 -0.42 12.63
N ASN A 26 -1.94 0.38 12.53
CA ASN A 26 -1.02 0.29 11.39
C ASN A 26 -0.31 -1.07 11.36
N GLY A 27 0.17 -1.58 12.50
CA GLY A 27 0.81 -2.89 12.57
C GLY A 27 -0.12 -4.05 12.17
N GLU A 28 -1.41 -3.99 12.53
CA GLU A 28 -2.38 -5.00 12.11
C GLU A 28 -2.61 -4.98 10.58
N LEU A 29 -2.73 -3.78 10.00
CA LEU A 29 -2.88 -3.63 8.54
C LEU A 29 -1.65 -4.16 7.79
N GLU A 30 -0.43 -3.82 8.23
CA GLU A 30 0.82 -4.33 7.62
C GLU A 30 0.90 -5.86 7.68
N ASN A 31 0.58 -6.46 8.82
CA ASN A 31 0.56 -7.92 8.98
C ASN A 31 -0.47 -8.57 8.07
N HIS A 32 -1.65 -7.96 7.94
CA HIS A 32 -2.69 -8.43 7.04
C HIS A 32 -2.23 -8.38 5.58
N ILE A 33 -1.62 -7.26 5.14
CA ILE A 33 -1.08 -7.09 3.80
C ILE A 33 0.01 -8.13 3.53
N SER A 34 0.98 -8.27 4.44
CA SER A 34 2.08 -9.22 4.33
C SER A 34 1.58 -10.65 4.16
N ARG A 35 0.58 -11.07 4.95
CA ARG A 35 -0.05 -12.38 4.82
C ARG A 35 -0.70 -12.58 3.45
N LEU A 36 -1.46 -11.59 2.96
CA LEU A 36 -2.09 -11.66 1.64
C LEU A 36 -1.04 -11.72 0.52
N VAL A 37 0.05 -10.95 0.62
CA VAL A 37 1.17 -11.01 -0.33
C VAL A 37 1.78 -12.41 -0.35
N ASP A 38 2.06 -13.01 0.81
CA ASP A 38 2.56 -14.38 0.88
C ASP A 38 1.61 -15.41 0.29
N GLU A 39 0.31 -15.23 0.50
CA GLU A 39 -0.76 -16.08 -0.03
C GLU A 39 -0.78 -16.12 -1.58
N THR A 40 -0.29 -15.09 -2.26
CA THR A 40 -0.17 -15.05 -3.74
C THR A 40 0.76 -16.11 -4.32
N THR A 41 1.65 -16.67 -3.51
CA THR A 41 2.65 -17.66 -3.93
C THR A 41 2.23 -19.11 -3.68
N LYS A 42 1.06 -19.35 -3.07
CA LYS A 42 0.70 -20.67 -2.53
C LYS A 42 -0.07 -21.58 -3.49
N SER A 43 -1.12 -21.05 -4.10
CA SER A 43 -1.94 -21.77 -5.09
C SER A 43 -2.73 -20.77 -5.93
N ALA A 44 -3.14 -21.15 -7.14
CA ALA A 44 -3.94 -20.27 -8.01
C ALA A 44 -5.22 -19.75 -7.30
N LYS A 45 -5.91 -20.62 -6.55
CA LYS A 45 -7.12 -20.26 -5.79
C LYS A 45 -6.82 -19.30 -4.64
N THR A 46 -5.71 -19.51 -3.94
CA THR A 46 -5.30 -18.62 -2.84
C THR A 46 -4.86 -17.27 -3.38
N GLN A 47 -4.10 -17.25 -4.47
CA GLN A 47 -3.67 -16.04 -5.16
C GLN A 47 -4.85 -15.18 -5.61
N GLU A 48 -5.84 -15.76 -6.29
CA GLU A 48 -7.01 -15.02 -6.76
C GLU A 48 -7.74 -14.31 -5.60
N LYS A 49 -7.95 -15.05 -4.50
CA LYS A 49 -8.57 -14.49 -3.29
C LYS A 49 -7.71 -13.38 -2.68
N ALA A 50 -6.42 -13.61 -2.52
CA ALA A 50 -5.51 -12.66 -1.91
C ALA A 50 -5.43 -11.36 -2.71
N LEU A 51 -5.28 -11.44 -4.03
CA LEU A 51 -5.25 -10.26 -4.91
C LEU A 51 -6.59 -9.50 -4.91
N ALA A 52 -7.71 -10.21 -4.87
CA ALA A 52 -9.02 -9.59 -4.74
C ALA A 52 -9.20 -8.87 -3.39
N GLU A 53 -8.66 -9.41 -2.30
CA GLU A 53 -8.66 -8.78 -0.97
C GLU A 53 -7.73 -7.56 -0.94
N LEU A 54 -6.50 -7.67 -1.45
CA LEU A 54 -5.55 -6.55 -1.57
C LEU A 54 -6.17 -5.36 -2.32
N GLY A 55 -6.84 -5.62 -3.44
CA GLY A 55 -7.52 -4.59 -4.23
C GLY A 55 -8.71 -3.89 -3.53
N LYS A 56 -9.22 -4.45 -2.44
CA LYS A 56 -10.30 -3.87 -1.62
C LYS A 56 -9.80 -3.00 -0.47
N LEU A 57 -8.54 -3.14 -0.06
CA LEU A 57 -7.97 -2.40 1.07
C LEU A 57 -7.94 -0.88 0.83
N GLY A 58 -7.85 -0.47 -0.44
CA GLY A 58 -7.97 0.93 -0.85
C GLY A 58 -6.75 1.79 -0.51
N GLN A 59 -6.95 3.11 -0.54
CA GLN A 59 -5.88 4.12 -0.47
C GLN A 59 -4.99 4.02 0.77
N GLN A 60 -5.54 3.57 1.90
CA GLN A 60 -4.81 3.45 3.16
C GLN A 60 -3.67 2.42 3.13
N ALA A 61 -3.77 1.40 2.26
CA ALA A 61 -2.81 0.31 2.10
C ALA A 61 -1.72 0.61 1.07
N VAL A 62 -1.84 1.70 0.30
CA VAL A 62 -0.94 1.99 -0.82
C VAL A 62 0.53 2.08 -0.41
N PRO A 63 0.92 2.80 0.66
CA PRO A 63 2.33 2.83 1.08
C PRO A 63 2.90 1.45 1.38
N SER A 64 2.17 0.67 2.17
CA SER A 64 2.49 -0.71 2.55
C SER A 64 2.67 -1.63 1.34
N LEU A 65 1.73 -1.56 0.37
CA LEU A 65 1.79 -2.33 -0.88
C LEU A 65 3.04 -1.97 -1.70
N ILE A 66 3.42 -0.69 -1.73
CA ILE A 66 4.65 -0.24 -2.40
C ILE A 66 5.88 -0.87 -1.76
N GLY A 67 5.90 -1.05 -0.43
CA GLY A 67 6.96 -1.77 0.27
C GLY A 67 7.17 -3.22 -0.21
N HIS A 68 6.12 -3.87 -0.71
CA HIS A 68 6.19 -5.23 -1.24
C HIS A 68 6.60 -5.32 -2.72
N LEU A 69 6.82 -4.21 -3.43
CA LEU A 69 7.29 -4.24 -4.82
C LEU A 69 8.72 -4.77 -4.97
N SER A 70 9.49 -4.96 -3.89
CA SER A 70 10.77 -5.66 -3.96
C SER A 70 10.62 -7.20 -4.08
N ASP A 71 9.43 -7.74 -3.85
CA ASP A 71 9.16 -9.18 -3.91
C ASP A 71 9.09 -9.69 -5.35
N ASN A 72 10.12 -10.42 -5.76
CA ASN A 72 10.23 -11.01 -7.09
C ASN A 72 9.94 -12.52 -7.10
N ARG A 73 9.35 -13.07 -6.04
CA ARG A 73 8.93 -14.48 -6.03
C ARG A 73 7.92 -14.72 -7.16
N PRO A 74 7.95 -15.89 -7.82
CA PRO A 74 6.93 -16.26 -8.80
C PRO A 74 5.54 -16.31 -8.17
N LEU A 75 4.53 -15.90 -8.93
CA LEU A 75 3.14 -16.14 -8.57
C LEU A 75 2.79 -17.62 -8.67
N ALA A 76 1.76 -18.05 -7.92
CA ALA A 76 1.26 -19.41 -8.04
C ALA A 76 0.64 -19.71 -9.42
N ALA A 77 0.10 -18.68 -10.09
CA ALA A 77 -0.41 -18.73 -11.45
C ALA A 77 -0.11 -17.41 -12.19
N PRO A 78 0.43 -17.44 -13.41
CA PRO A 78 0.80 -16.24 -14.16
C PRO A 78 -0.40 -15.61 -14.88
N LYS A 79 -1.49 -15.40 -14.14
CA LYS A 79 -2.75 -14.84 -14.64
C LYS A 79 -3.49 -14.14 -13.51
N ILE A 80 -3.96 -12.94 -13.78
CA ILE A 80 -4.85 -12.20 -12.88
C ILE A 80 -6.04 -11.61 -13.65
N THR A 81 -7.15 -11.42 -12.94
CA THR A 81 -8.34 -10.73 -13.44
C THR A 81 -8.67 -9.61 -12.47
N LEU A 82 -8.71 -8.38 -12.97
CA LEU A 82 -9.06 -7.20 -12.19
C LEU A 82 -10.37 -6.60 -12.69
N ALA A 83 -11.27 -6.23 -11.78
CA ALA A 83 -12.54 -5.62 -12.15
C ALA A 83 -12.34 -4.21 -12.72
N ASN A 84 -13.09 -3.85 -13.76
CA ASN A 84 -13.16 -2.47 -14.21
C ASN A 84 -14.10 -1.68 -13.30
N LYS A 85 -13.62 -0.55 -12.76
CA LYS A 85 -14.39 0.31 -11.85
C LYS A 85 -15.02 1.52 -12.55
N ALA A 86 -14.70 1.79 -13.81
CA ALA A 86 -15.24 2.92 -14.56
C ALA A 86 -16.65 2.60 -15.08
N SER A 87 -17.62 3.49 -14.88
CA SER A 87 -19.02 3.25 -15.25
C SER A 87 -19.29 3.16 -16.76
N ASP A 88 -18.32 3.58 -17.57
CA ASP A 88 -18.33 3.58 -19.04
C ASP A 88 -17.43 2.47 -19.64
N SER A 89 -16.87 1.59 -18.80
CA SER A 89 -16.03 0.49 -19.29
C SER A 89 -16.86 -0.55 -20.06
N PHE A 90 -16.48 -0.80 -21.31
CA PHE A 90 -17.13 -1.77 -22.20
C PHE A 90 -17.01 -3.21 -21.69
N GLU A 91 -15.87 -3.55 -21.09
CA GLU A 91 -15.61 -4.86 -20.49
C GLU A 91 -15.72 -4.77 -18.96
N ALA A 92 -16.27 -5.80 -18.30
CA ALA A 92 -16.40 -5.83 -16.84
C ALA A 92 -15.06 -6.05 -16.11
N SER A 93 -14.05 -6.56 -16.81
CA SER A 93 -12.74 -6.90 -16.23
C SER A 93 -11.59 -6.73 -17.21
N ARG A 94 -10.40 -6.52 -16.69
CA ARG A 94 -9.12 -6.59 -17.39
C ARG A 94 -8.38 -7.88 -17.00
N HIS A 95 -7.69 -8.48 -17.96
CA HIS A 95 -6.88 -9.67 -17.76
C HIS A 95 -5.42 -9.36 -18.03
N TYR A 96 -4.55 -9.87 -17.16
CA TYR A 96 -3.10 -9.72 -17.28
C TYR A 96 -2.39 -11.04 -17.01
N SER A 97 -1.15 -11.13 -17.49
CA SER A 97 -0.26 -12.27 -17.28
C SER A 97 1.01 -11.88 -16.52
N PRO A 98 0.90 -11.44 -15.26
CA PRO A 98 2.06 -11.13 -14.42
C PRO A 98 2.84 -12.41 -14.09
N GLU A 99 4.15 -12.30 -13.94
CA GLU A 99 5.00 -13.45 -13.61
C GLU A 99 5.32 -13.51 -12.11
N THR A 100 5.51 -12.35 -11.48
CA THR A 100 5.99 -12.23 -10.11
C THR A 100 5.01 -11.47 -9.21
N VAL A 101 5.25 -11.55 -7.90
CA VAL A 101 4.53 -10.75 -6.90
C VAL A 101 4.62 -9.25 -7.24
N HIS A 102 5.79 -8.74 -7.60
CA HIS A 102 5.97 -7.36 -8.09
C HIS A 102 4.95 -6.99 -9.17
N ASP A 103 4.85 -7.80 -10.22
CA ASP A 103 4.00 -7.53 -11.38
C ASP A 103 2.51 -7.45 -10.97
N ALA A 104 2.07 -8.37 -10.11
CA ALA A 104 0.71 -8.37 -9.58
C ALA A 104 0.43 -7.18 -8.65
N ILE A 105 1.36 -6.84 -7.76
CA ILE A 105 1.21 -5.69 -6.85
C ILE A 105 1.19 -4.38 -7.63
N ALA A 106 2.01 -4.22 -8.67
CA ALA A 106 1.96 -3.06 -9.55
C ALA A 106 0.58 -2.91 -10.23
N ALA A 107 -0.05 -4.02 -10.64
CA ALA A 107 -1.41 -4.01 -11.18
C ALA A 107 -2.46 -3.63 -10.12
N ILE A 108 -2.32 -4.13 -8.89
CA ILE A 108 -3.20 -3.77 -7.76
C ILE A 108 -3.05 -2.29 -7.39
N LEU A 109 -1.82 -1.77 -7.36
CA LEU A 109 -1.57 -0.35 -7.13
C LEU A 109 -2.25 0.50 -8.20
N ASN A 110 -2.11 0.14 -9.49
CA ASN A 110 -2.85 0.80 -10.57
C ASN A 110 -4.37 0.76 -10.37
N GLN A 111 -4.91 -0.38 -9.93
CA GLN A 111 -6.35 -0.54 -9.66
C GLN A 111 -6.85 0.31 -8.47
N ILE A 112 -5.98 0.65 -7.52
CA ILE A 112 -6.31 1.45 -6.33
C ILE A 112 -6.12 2.94 -6.61
N THR A 113 -5.02 3.32 -7.27
CA THR A 113 -4.59 4.73 -7.41
C THR A 113 -4.91 5.32 -8.79
N GLY A 114 -5.11 4.48 -9.81
CA GLY A 114 -5.14 4.92 -11.21
C GLY A 114 -3.76 5.17 -11.82
N GLU A 115 -2.70 5.11 -11.02
CA GLU A 115 -1.33 5.45 -11.46
C GLU A 115 -0.60 4.25 -12.06
N SER A 116 0.32 4.51 -12.99
CA SER A 116 1.21 3.50 -13.56
C SER A 116 2.49 4.14 -14.06
N PHE A 117 3.63 3.50 -13.80
CA PHE A 117 4.93 4.06 -14.16
C PHE A 117 5.66 3.30 -15.26
N LEU A 118 5.40 1.99 -15.36
CA LEU A 118 5.88 1.07 -16.38
C LEU A 118 4.83 -0.04 -16.53
N PHE A 119 4.75 -0.62 -17.73
CA PHE A 119 3.81 -1.70 -18.04
C PHE A 119 4.38 -3.07 -17.64
N VAL A 120 4.58 -3.30 -16.34
CA VAL A 120 5.26 -4.51 -15.82
C VAL A 120 4.34 -5.72 -15.62
N TYR A 121 3.02 -5.50 -15.60
CA TYR A 121 2.03 -6.52 -15.23
C TYR A 121 1.70 -7.54 -16.35
N ASN A 122 2.41 -7.50 -17.47
CA ASN A 122 2.36 -8.53 -18.53
C ASN A 122 3.74 -9.16 -18.78
N GLY A 123 4.54 -9.25 -17.71
CA GLY A 123 5.94 -9.66 -17.77
C GLY A 123 6.85 -8.45 -17.89
N ALA A 124 7.98 -8.52 -17.22
CA ALA A 124 9.00 -7.48 -17.20
C ALA A 124 10.37 -8.10 -16.98
N THR A 125 11.40 -7.40 -17.43
CA THR A 125 12.77 -7.71 -17.03
C THR A 125 13.01 -7.34 -15.57
N PRO A 126 13.98 -7.97 -14.88
CA PRO A 126 14.37 -7.56 -13.52
C PRO A 126 14.72 -6.06 -13.41
N GLU A 127 15.34 -5.49 -14.44
CA GLU A 127 15.68 -4.07 -14.47
C GLU A 127 14.44 -3.18 -14.56
N GLU A 128 13.45 -3.54 -15.37
CA GLU A 128 12.17 -2.81 -15.43
C GLU A 128 11.41 -2.87 -14.11
N ARG A 129 11.43 -4.03 -13.42
CA ARG A 129 10.82 -4.15 -12.08
C ARG A 129 11.51 -3.23 -11.06
N LYS A 130 12.85 -3.19 -11.08
CA LYS A 130 13.62 -2.27 -10.22
C LYS A 130 13.27 -0.81 -10.50
N GLN A 131 13.23 -0.42 -11.77
CA GLN A 131 12.85 0.94 -12.16
C GLN A 131 11.41 1.28 -11.79
N ASN A 132 10.48 0.32 -11.93
CA ASN A 132 9.09 0.48 -11.52
C ASN A 132 9.00 0.71 -10.01
N TYR A 133 9.71 -0.08 -9.21
CA TYR A 133 9.74 0.08 -7.76
C TYR A 133 10.26 1.45 -7.33
N GLU A 134 11.38 1.93 -7.89
CA GLU A 134 11.92 3.24 -7.55
C GLU A 134 10.96 4.39 -7.89
N LYS A 135 10.25 4.32 -9.02
CA LYS A 135 9.23 5.31 -9.37
C LYS A 135 8.05 5.30 -8.39
N TRP A 136 7.58 4.12 -7.98
CA TRP A 136 6.53 4.01 -6.95
C TRP A 136 6.98 4.56 -5.59
N LYS A 137 8.22 4.29 -5.15
CA LYS A 137 8.76 4.85 -3.90
C LYS A 137 8.76 6.37 -3.93
N LEU A 138 9.25 6.96 -5.01
CA LEU A 138 9.28 8.42 -5.17
C LEU A 138 7.88 9.02 -5.15
N TRP A 139 6.95 8.44 -5.90
CA TRP A 139 5.55 8.87 -5.90
C TRP A 139 4.92 8.72 -4.50
N CYS A 140 5.19 7.63 -3.79
CA CYS A 140 4.66 7.41 -2.45
C CYS A 140 5.13 8.49 -1.46
N LYS A 141 6.44 8.79 -1.44
CA LYS A 141 7.00 9.84 -0.58
C LYS A 141 6.38 11.20 -0.85
N SER A 142 6.04 11.49 -2.10
CA SER A 142 5.37 12.73 -2.49
C SER A 142 3.88 12.77 -2.09
N ASN A 143 3.17 11.64 -2.15
CA ASN A 143 1.72 11.59 -1.96
C ASN A 143 1.29 11.21 -0.53
N TYR A 144 2.19 10.59 0.24
CA TYR A 144 1.96 10.17 1.62
C TYR A 144 3.09 10.68 2.55
N PRO A 145 3.28 12.00 2.70
CA PRO A 145 4.38 12.57 3.49
C PRO A 145 4.35 12.16 4.97
N GLY A 146 3.18 11.84 5.53
CA GLY A 146 3.03 11.31 6.89
C GLY A 146 3.29 9.80 7.04
N LYS A 147 3.61 9.09 5.95
CA LYS A 147 3.83 7.63 5.92
C LYS A 147 5.10 7.25 5.15
N ILE A 148 6.11 8.12 5.12
CA ILE A 148 7.34 7.92 4.33
C ILE A 148 8.05 6.61 4.71
N GLU A 149 8.01 6.20 5.99
CA GLU A 149 8.60 4.94 6.45
C GLU A 149 7.94 3.70 5.84
N ALA A 150 6.68 3.79 5.43
CA ALA A 150 5.98 2.69 4.74
C ALA A 150 6.24 2.70 3.22
N CYS A 151 6.75 3.79 2.65
CA CYS A 151 6.92 4.00 1.20
C CYS A 151 8.11 3.25 0.57
N GLY A 152 8.47 2.08 1.11
CA GLY A 152 9.60 1.26 0.68
C GLY A 152 10.88 1.58 1.44
N ASN A 153 11.04 0.91 2.58
CA ASN A 153 12.35 0.62 3.16
C ASN A 153 12.87 -0.69 2.54
N GLU A 154 14.20 -0.82 2.40
CA GLU A 154 14.76 -2.16 2.27
C GLU A 154 14.45 -2.94 3.56
N PRO A 155 14.10 -4.24 3.46
CA PRO A 155 13.92 -5.08 4.65
C PRO A 155 15.17 -5.12 5.52
#